data_AF-A0AAW2S5D2-F1
#
_entry.id   AF-A0AAW2S5D2-F1
#
_cell.length_a   1.000
_cell.length_b   1.000
_cell.length_c   1.000
_cell.angle_alpha   90.00
_cell.angle_beta   90.00
_cell.angle_gamma   90.00
#
_symmetry.space_group_name_H-M   'P 1'
#
loop_
_entity.id
_entity.type
_entity.pdbx_description
1 polymer ?
#
loop_
_entity_poly.entity_id
_entity_poly.type
_entity_poly.pdbx_seq_one_letter_code
_entity_poly.pdbx_strand_id
1 'polypeptide(L)' 'MLVNTFTQGLHGGPLFESLAKKPAADFLDILARAEKYMNLEDTWLVKKNSQDKRKENELSSTSRSKGEP' A
#
# COMPACT_ATOMS: atom_id res chain seq x y z
N MET A 1 3.32 -16.97 -19.02
CA MET A 1 4.44 -16.49 -18.17
C MET A 1 3.89 -16.30 -16.76
N LEU A 2 3.98 -17.33 -15.90
CA LEU A 2 3.24 -17.42 -14.63
C LEU A 2 3.60 -16.32 -13.61
N VAL A 3 4.86 -15.88 -13.62
CA VAL A 3 5.39 -14.78 -12.80
C VAL A 3 4.68 -13.46 -13.10
N ASN A 4 4.48 -13.14 -14.38
CA ASN A 4 3.84 -11.89 -14.79
C ASN A 4 2.35 -11.84 -14.38
N THR A 5 1.63 -12.96 -14.54
CA THR A 5 0.24 -13.07 -14.07
C THR A 5 0.14 -12.97 -12.55
N PHE A 6 1.12 -13.52 -11.82
CA PHE A 6 1.17 -13.40 -10.36
C PHE A 6 1.37 -11.94 -9.92
N THR A 7 2.32 -11.22 -10.53
CA THR A 7 2.58 -9.82 -10.19
C THR A 7 1.40 -8.89 -10.45
N GLN A 8 0.57 -9.19 -11.47
CA GLN A 8 -0.64 -8.41 -11.77
C GLN A 8 -1.76 -8.59 -10.73
N GLY A 9 -1.76 -9.70 -9.98
CA GLY A 9 -2.71 -9.95 -8.91
C GLY A 9 -2.32 -9.35 -7.56
N LEU A 10 -1.13 -8.75 -7.44
CA LEU A 10 -0.67 -8.15 -6.20
C LEU A 10 -1.32 -6.79 -5.97
N HIS A 11 -1.67 -6.52 -4.71
CA HIS A 11 -2.08 -5.17 -4.30
C HIS A 11 -0.91 -4.19 -4.44
N GLY A 12 -1.22 -2.93 -4.76
CA GLY A 12 -0.22 -1.86 -4.82
C GLY A 12 0.39 -1.59 -3.44
N GLY A 13 1.72 -1.62 -3.37
CA GLY A 13 2.51 -1.46 -2.15
C GLY A 13 4.02 -1.56 -2.43
N PRO A 14 4.89 -1.33 -1.42
CA PRO A 14 6.35 -1.45 -1.51
C PRO A 14 6.88 -2.70 -2.23
N LEU A 15 6.28 -3.87 -2.02
CA LEU A 15 6.65 -5.12 -2.69
C LEU A 15 6.31 -5.06 -4.18
N PHE A 16 5.09 -4.62 -4.52
CA PHE A 16 4.67 -4.45 -5.91
C PHE A 16 5.57 -3.45 -6.66
N GLU A 17 5.89 -2.32 -6.03
CA GLU A 17 6.81 -1.33 -6.61
C GLU A 17 8.21 -1.90 -6.85
N SER A 18 8.70 -2.73 -5.92
CA SER A 18 9.99 -3.42 -6.07
C SER A 18 9.99 -4.37 -7.27
N LEU A 19 8.91 -5.14 -7.45
CA LEU A 19 8.74 -6.07 -8.56
C LEU A 19 8.56 -5.35 -9.90
N ALA A 20 7.88 -4.20 -9.91
CA ALA A 20 7.72 -3.36 -11.10
C ALA A 20 9.04 -2.74 -11.56
N LYS A 21 9.91 -2.33 -10.61
CA LYS A 21 11.23 -1.76 -10.92
C LYS A 21 12.22 -2.81 -11.41
N LYS A 22 12.23 -3.99 -10.79
CA LYS A 22 13.08 -5.10 -11.18
C LYS A 22 12.24 -6.38 -11.22
N PRO A 23 11.88 -6.87 -12.42
CA PRO A 23 11.15 -8.12 -12.56
C PRO A 23 11.86 -9.26 -11.81
N ALA A 24 11.09 -10.10 -11.14
CA ALA A 24 11.63 -11.29 -10.51
C ALA A 24 11.93 -12.35 -11.56
N ALA A 25 13.02 -13.10 -11.37
CA ALA A 25 13.42 -14.16 -12.29
C ALA A 25 12.50 -15.39 -12.18
N ASP A 26 12.10 -15.72 -10.95
CA ASP A 26 11.28 -16.87 -10.63
C ASP A 26 10.41 -16.61 -9.38
N PHE A 27 9.65 -17.63 -8.97
CA PHE A 27 8.82 -17.55 -7.77
C PHE A 27 9.63 -17.46 -6.48
N LEU A 28 10.83 -18.04 -6.42
CA LEU A 28 11.66 -18.00 -5.21
C LEU A 28 12.17 -16.58 -4.95
N ASP A 29 12.56 -15.85 -5.99
CA ASP A 29 12.93 -14.43 -5.91
C ASP A 29 11.73 -13.57 -5.46
N ILE A 30 10.51 -13.89 -5.92
CA ILE A 30 9.30 -13.22 -5.42
C ILE A 30 9.12 -13.45 -3.92
N LEU A 31 9.22 -14.71 -3.46
CA LEU A 31 9.02 -15.07 -2.05
C LEU A 31 10.10 -14.45 -1.15
N ALA A 32 11.36 -14.49 -1.56
CA ALA A 32 12.47 -13.88 -0.82
C ALA A 32 12.31 -12.36 -0.69
N ARG A 33 11.80 -11.69 -1.73
CA ARG A 33 11.45 -10.27 -1.64
C ARG A 33 10.24 -10.06 -0.76
N ALA A 34 9.19 -10.87 -0.89
CA ALA A 34 8.00 -10.75 -0.05
C ALA A 34 8.35 -10.82 1.43
N GLU A 35 9.22 -11.75 1.83
CA GLU A 35 9.73 -11.84 3.21
C GLU A 35 10.41 -10.55 3.67
N LYS A 36 11.25 -9.95 2.82
CA LYS A 36 11.92 -8.67 3.12
C LYS A 36 10.94 -7.50 3.26
N TYR A 37 9.84 -7.50 2.51
CA TYR A 37 8.87 -6.40 2.46
C TYR A 37 7.68 -6.58 3.40
N MET A 38 7.48 -7.74 4.02
CA MET A 38 6.31 -8.03 4.87
C MET A 38 6.11 -6.98 5.98
N ASN A 39 7.17 -6.63 6.71
CA ASN A 39 7.10 -5.60 7.76
C ASN A 39 6.91 -4.18 7.20
N LEU A 40 7.44 -3.90 5.99
CA LEU A 40 7.31 -2.60 5.33
C LEU A 40 5.88 -2.38 4.82
N GLU A 41 5.24 -3.44 4.31
CA GLU A 41 3.84 -3.43 3.88
C GLU A 41 2.91 -3.17 5.07
N ASP A 42 3.10 -3.88 6.18
CA ASP A 42 2.28 -3.69 7.38
C ASP A 42 2.41 -2.28 7.95
N THR A 43 3.63 -1.77 8.05
CA THR A 43 3.88 -0.40 8.53
C THR A 43 3.34 0.66 7.55
N TRP A 44 3.43 0.41 6.24
CA TRP A 44 2.84 1.28 5.21
C TRP A 44 1.32 1.31 5.30
N LEU A 45 0.67 0.17 5.47
CA LEU A 45 -0.79 0.08 5.65
C LEU A 45 -1.25 0.83 6.89
N VAL A 46 -0.57 0.64 8.03
CA VAL A 46 -0.88 1.38 9.27
C VAL A 46 -0.73 2.89 9.06
N LYS A 47 0.35 3.33 8.40
CA LYS A 47 0.57 4.75 8.12
C LYS A 47 -0.49 5.33 7.18
N LYS A 48 -0.84 4.61 6.12
CA LYS A 48 -1.87 5.01 5.16
C LYS A 48 -3.23 5.15 5.84
N ASN A 49 -3.65 4.14 6.60
CA ASN A 49 -4.89 4.16 7.36
C ASN A 49 -4.92 5.29 8.41
N SER A 50 -3.78 5.60 9.01
CA SER A 50 -3.67 6.71 9.98
C SER A 50 -3.77 8.09 9.30
N GLN A 51 -3.26 8.23 8.07
CA GLN A 51 -3.41 9.46 7.30
C GLN A 51 -4.85 9.64 6.79
N ASP A 52 -5.50 8.57 6.33
CA ASP A 52 -6.89 8.64 5.88
C ASP A 52 -7.84 9.02 7.04
N LYS A 53 -7.64 8.46 8.24
CA LYS A 53 -8.39 8.87 9.45
C LYS A 53 -8.20 10.34 9.81
N ARG A 54 -7.01 10.90 9.60
CA ARG A 54 -6.76 12.34 9.86
C ARG A 54 -7.48 13.21 8.84
N LYS A 55 -7.45 12.85 7.56
CA LYS A 55 -8.16 13.58 6.49
C LYS A 55 -9.67 13.55 6.68
N GLU A 56 -10.23 12.42 7.11
CA GLU A 56 -11.65 12.29 7.46
C GLU A 56 -12.05 13.22 8.62
N ASN A 57 -11.18 13.34 9.63
CA ASN A 57 -11.43 14.21 10.79
C ASN A 57 -11.32 15.71 10.46
N GLU A 58 -10.44 16.10 9.53
CA GLU A 58 -10.32 17.50 9.05
C GLU A 58 -11.50 17.92 8.14
N LEU A 59 -12.02 17.00 7.32
CA LEU A 59 -13.19 17.26 6.47
C LEU A 59 -14.49 17.37 7.30
N SER A 60 -14.64 16.56 8.35
CA SER A 60 -15.82 16.58 9.23
C SER A 60 -15.83 17.77 10.22
N SER A 61 -14.67 18.29 10.60
CA SER A 61 -14.57 19.50 11.44
C SER A 61 -14.79 20.79 10.64
N THR A 62 -14.32 20.86 9.39
CA THR A 62 -14.54 22.02 8.50
C THR A 62 -16.02 22.20 8.13
N SER A 63 -16.79 21.10 8.05
CA SER A 63 -18.21 21.15 7.73
C SER A 63 -19.11 21.51 8.92
N ARG A 64 -18.60 21.50 10.17
CA ARG A 64 -19.32 21.99 11.36
C ARG A 64 -19.17 23.48 11.62
N SER A 65 -18.21 24.17 10.99
CA SER A 65 -17.97 25.60 11.22
C SER A 65 -18.69 26.53 10.22
N LYS A 66 -19.52 26.01 9.30
CA LYS A 66 -20.26 26.80 8.30
C LYS A 66 -21.79 26.87 8.49
N GLY A 67 -22.33 26.34 9.58
CA GLY A 67 -23.66 26.70 10.10
C GLY A 67 -23.48 26.83 11.61
N GLU A 68 -23.76 27.94 12.27
CA GLU A 68 -24.87 28.89 12.21
C GLU A 68 -24.41 30.21 12.90
N PRO A 69 -25.24 31.27 13.00
CA PRO A 69 -26.59 31.49 12.44
C PRO A 69 -26.66 32.61 11.37
#